data_AF-A0A7C2BW40-F1
#
_entry.id   AF-A0A7C2BW40-F1
#
_cell.length_a   1.000
_cell.length_b   1.000
_cell.length_c   1.000
_cell.angle_alpha   90.00
_cell.angle_beta   90.00
_cell.angle_gamma   90.00
#
_symmetry.space_group_name_H-M   'P 1'
#
loop_
_entity.id
_entity.type
_entity.pdbx_description
1 polymer ?
#
loop_
_entity_poly.entity_id
_entity_poly.type
_entity_poly.pdbx_seq_one_letter_code
_entity_poly.pdbx_strand_id
1 'polypeptide(L)'
;MYRPRYCAECGHRIERERWRFWHSRQFCQTCARVLERRRRIRLSVLLIVSFALGVGIGRFSMRDPAPPPSLWIERLASPMGVTPLPENGGAVSSSSTTNAPRITICGALTKRGTPCRRRVREGERCWQHRQGATERELRGEPAAPAGRP
;
A
#
# COMPACT_ATOMS: atom_id res chain seq x y z
N MET A 1 -10.89 34.87 40.88
CA MET A 1 -11.16 34.77 39.43
C MET A 1 -12.10 35.89 39.02
N TYR A 2 -11.68 36.76 38.10
CA TYR A 2 -12.51 37.87 37.59
C TYR A 2 -13.70 37.34 36.77
N ARG A 3 -14.91 37.83 37.07
CA ARG A 3 -16.14 37.49 36.35
C ARG A 3 -16.66 38.77 35.69
N PRO A 4 -16.41 38.97 34.39
CA PRO A 4 -16.85 40.18 33.71
C PRO A 4 -18.38 40.27 33.76
N ARG A 5 -18.90 41.43 34.16
CA ARG A 5 -20.35 41.70 34.22
C ARG A 5 -20.94 42.09 32.87
N TYR A 6 -20.10 42.49 31.93
CA TYR A 6 -20.48 42.98 30.60
C TYR A 6 -19.81 42.16 29.50
N CYS A 7 -20.48 42.06 28.35
CA CYS A 7 -19.94 41.43 27.15
C CYS A 7 -18.81 42.27 26.56
N ALA A 8 -17.67 41.65 26.24
CA ALA A 8 -16.52 42.33 25.64
C ALA A 8 -16.76 42.86 24.21
N GLU A 9 -17.82 42.39 23.53
CA GLU A 9 -18.08 42.72 22.13
C GLU A 9 -19.27 43.66 21.95
N CYS A 10 -20.37 43.45 22.70
CA CYS A 10 -21.57 44.28 22.60
C CYS A 10 -21.86 45.16 23.82
N GLY A 11 -21.08 45.04 24.90
CA GLY A 11 -21.29 45.82 26.13
C GLY A 11 -22.53 45.44 26.96
N HIS A 12 -23.38 44.51 26.50
CA HIS A 12 -24.58 44.13 27.23
C HIS A 12 -24.27 43.34 28.52
N ARG A 13 -25.10 43.52 29.56
CA ARG A 13 -24.94 42.83 30.84
C ARG A 13 -25.12 41.32 30.66
N ILE A 14 -24.23 40.54 31.26
CA ILE A 14 -24.27 39.08 31.17
C ILE A 14 -25.11 38.52 32.33
N GLU A 15 -26.35 38.15 32.05
CA GLU A 15 -27.21 37.37 32.96
C GLU A 15 -27.24 35.92 32.46
N ARG A 16 -26.56 35.00 33.16
CA ARG A 16 -26.56 33.56 32.80
C ARG A 16 -26.75 32.71 34.05
N GLU A 17 -27.82 31.93 34.07
CA GLU A 17 -28.15 30.97 35.14
C GLU A 17 -27.25 29.72 35.12
N ARG A 18 -26.78 29.29 33.94
CA ARG A 18 -26.02 28.05 33.78
C ARG A 18 -24.66 28.28 33.13
N TRP A 19 -23.61 28.09 33.92
CA TRP A 19 -22.21 28.21 33.47
C TRP A 19 -21.67 26.86 33.02
N ARG A 20 -21.22 26.78 31.77
CA ARG A 20 -20.46 25.63 31.24
C ARG A 20 -18.99 26.02 31.17
N PHE A 21 -18.10 25.16 31.67
CA PHE A 21 -16.66 25.42 31.78
C PHE A 21 -15.96 25.74 30.43
N TRP A 22 -16.50 25.23 29.32
CA TRP A 22 -15.90 25.29 27.99
C TRP A 22 -16.25 26.53 27.14
N HIS A 23 -17.24 27.34 27.53
CA HIS A 23 -17.55 28.57 26.80
C HIS A 23 -16.78 29.74 27.40
N SER A 24 -16.18 30.57 26.54
CA SER A 24 -15.41 31.73 26.97
C SER A 24 -16.25 32.63 27.89
N ARG A 25 -15.67 32.95 29.04
CA ARG A 25 -16.35 33.63 30.16
C ARG A 25 -16.68 35.11 29.87
N GLN A 26 -16.37 35.62 28.67
CA GLN A 26 -16.34 37.05 28.31
C GLN A 26 -17.47 37.50 27.36
N PHE A 27 -18.20 36.59 26.70
CA PHE A 27 -19.14 36.95 25.62
C PHE A 27 -20.57 36.51 25.92
N CYS A 28 -21.57 37.37 25.74
CA CYS A 28 -22.99 37.00 25.91
C CYS A 28 -23.42 35.84 25.01
N GLN A 29 -24.58 35.21 25.28
CA GLN A 29 -25.05 34.04 24.52
C GLN A 29 -25.20 34.28 23.01
N THR A 30 -25.49 35.52 22.61
CA THR A 30 -25.63 35.93 21.21
C THR A 30 -24.26 36.09 20.55
N CYS A 31 -23.38 36.90 21.13
CA CYS A 31 -22.02 37.13 20.61
C CYS A 31 -21.19 35.83 20.61
N ALA A 32 -21.30 35.01 21.66
CA ALA A 32 -20.62 33.72 21.74
C ALA A 32 -21.02 32.79 20.57
N ARG A 33 -22.32 32.70 20.27
CA ARG A 33 -22.81 31.88 19.14
C ARG A 33 -22.30 32.38 17.79
N VAL A 34 -22.31 33.69 17.57
CA VAL A 34 -21.84 34.28 16.31
C VAL A 34 -20.33 34.07 16.14
N LEU A 35 -19.55 34.33 17.19
CA LEU A 35 -18.09 34.18 17.16
C LEU A 35 -17.67 32.72 17.00
N GLU A 36 -18.31 31.80 17.73
CA GLU A 36 -18.06 30.36 17.59
C GLU A 36 -18.46 29.83 16.21
N ARG A 37 -19.58 30.32 15.65
CA ARG A 37 -19.98 29.97 14.28
C ARG A 37 -18.95 30.49 13.28
N ARG A 38 -18.50 31.75 13.41
CA ARG A 38 -17.48 32.32 12.53
C ARG A 38 -16.14 31.59 12.65
N ARG A 39 -15.73 31.22 13.87
CA ARG A 39 -14.52 30.43 14.11
C ARG A 39 -14.64 29.04 13.50
N ARG A 40 -15.78 28.36 13.69
CA ARG A 40 -16.05 27.05 13.08
C ARG A 40 -16.04 27.12 11.55
N ILE A 41 -16.69 28.12 10.97
CA ILE A 41 -16.71 28.32 9.51
C ILE A 41 -15.30 28.59 8.97
N ARG A 42 -14.52 29.46 9.63
CA ARG A 42 -13.13 29.73 9.20
C ARG A 42 -12.27 28.46 9.27
N LEU A 43 -12.36 27.71 10.36
CA LEU A 43 -11.63 26.45 10.50
C LEU A 43 -12.08 25.41 9.47
N SER A 44 -13.38 25.27 9.23
CA SER A 44 -13.88 24.34 8.21
C SER A 44 -13.43 24.73 6.81
N VAL A 45 -13.44 26.02 6.47
CA VAL A 45 -12.93 26.50 5.18
C VAL A 45 -11.44 26.19 5.02
N LEU A 46 -10.61 26.45 6.05
CA LEU A 46 -9.19 26.11 6.01
C LEU A 46 -8.94 24.62 5.80
N LEU A 47 -9.71 23.75 6.47
CA LEU A 47 -9.60 22.30 6.30
C LEU A 47 -10.05 21.83 4.91
N ILE A 48 -11.13 22.41 4.37
CA ILE A 48 -11.60 22.07 3.02
C ILE A 48 -10.58 22.49 1.98
N VAL A 49 -10.01 23.69 2.10
CA VAL A 49 -8.99 24.19 1.17
C VAL A 49 -7.73 23.34 1.23
N SER A 50 -7.24 22.99 2.42
CA SER A 50 -6.05 22.13 2.56
C SER A 50 -6.29 20.73 1.99
N PHE A 51 -7.47 20.15 2.23
CA PHE A 51 -7.85 18.85 1.67
C PHE A 51 -7.95 18.90 0.13
N ALA A 52 -8.62 19.91 -0.43
CA ALA A 52 -8.74 20.09 -1.86
C ALA A 52 -7.37 20.27 -2.53
N LEU A 53 -6.46 21.03 -1.90
CA LEU A 53 -5.09 21.21 -2.36
C LEU A 53 -4.34 19.87 -2.37
N GLY A 54 -4.43 19.09 -1.28
CA GLY A 54 -3.82 17.76 -1.20
C GLY A 54 -4.35 16.79 -2.25
N VAL A 55 -5.66 16.77 -2.49
CA VAL A 55 -6.28 15.94 -3.54
C VAL A 55 -5.85 16.39 -4.93
N GLY A 56 -5.80 17.70 -5.17
CA GLY A 56 -5.34 18.28 -6.44
C GLY A 56 -3.91 17.88 -6.77
N ILE A 57 -3.00 18.04 -5.81
CA ILE A 57 -1.60 17.63 -5.96
C ILE A 57 -1.49 16.12 -6.19
N GLY A 58 -2.16 15.30 -5.37
CA GLY A 58 -2.10 13.84 -5.50
C GLY A 58 -2.64 13.33 -6.84
N ARG A 59 -3.72 13.94 -7.35
CA ARG A 59 -4.27 13.62 -8.68
C ARG A 59 -3.36 14.08 -9.81
N PHE A 60 -2.67 15.20 -9.64
CA PHE A 60 -1.74 15.73 -10.64
C PHE A 60 -0.45 14.90 -10.72
N SER A 61 0.11 14.48 -9.58
CA SER A 61 1.31 13.63 -9.55
C SER A 61 1.10 12.21 -10.08
N MET A 62 -0.13 11.72 -10.13
CA MET A 62 -0.45 10.39 -10.70
C MET A 62 -0.69 10.41 -12.23
N ARG A 63 -0.60 11.57 -12.89
CA ARG A 63 -0.93 11.71 -14.31
C ARG A 63 0.18 11.32 -15.29
N ASP A 64 1.36 10.95 -14.80
CA ASP A 64 2.44 10.40 -15.63
C ASP A 64 2.74 8.93 -15.30
N PRO A 65 1.89 7.96 -15.69
CA PRO A 65 2.40 6.64 -15.97
C PRO A 65 3.15 6.73 -17.30
N ALA A 66 4.48 6.77 -17.24
CA ALA A 66 5.31 6.41 -18.39
C ALA A 66 4.74 5.12 -19.01
N PRO A 67 4.63 5.03 -20.35
CA PRO A 67 4.05 3.85 -20.98
C PRO A 67 4.80 2.62 -20.47
N PRO A 68 4.08 1.57 -20.01
CA PRO A 68 4.73 0.38 -19.50
C PRO A 68 5.67 -0.13 -20.60
N PRO A 69 6.94 -0.45 -20.28
CA PRO A 69 7.83 -1.03 -21.26
C PRO A 69 7.15 -2.28 -21.79
N SER A 70 7.03 -2.38 -23.12
CA SER A 70 6.47 -3.54 -23.80
C SER A 70 7.31 -4.75 -23.41
N LEU A 71 6.84 -5.52 -22.44
CA LEU A 71 7.36 -6.83 -22.13
C LEU A 71 6.81 -7.77 -23.21
N TRP A 72 7.54 -7.89 -24.32
CA TRP A 72 7.37 -8.93 -25.31
C TRP A 72 7.76 -10.25 -24.63
N ILE A 73 6.74 -11.00 -24.21
CA ILE A 73 6.93 -12.38 -23.78
C ILE A 73 7.12 -13.16 -25.07
N GLU A 74 8.36 -13.41 -25.46
CA GLU A 74 8.68 -14.48 -26.39
C GLU A 74 8.23 -15.80 -25.75
N ARG A 75 7.00 -16.22 -26.11
CA ARG A 75 6.65 -17.62 -26.03
C ARG A 75 7.57 -18.32 -27.02
N LEU A 76 8.68 -18.87 -26.51
CA LEU A 76 9.36 -19.98 -27.14
C LEU A 76 8.29 -21.03 -27.40
N ALA A 77 7.83 -21.10 -28.65
CA ALA A 77 7.16 -22.25 -29.18
C ALA A 77 8.07 -23.45 -28.88
N SER A 78 7.68 -24.25 -27.89
CA SER A 78 8.33 -25.53 -27.65
C SER A 78 8.15 -26.39 -28.91
N PRO A 79 9.24 -26.94 -29.47
CA PRO A 79 9.19 -27.71 -30.70
C PRO A 79 8.69 -29.11 -30.37
N MET A 80 7.50 -29.47 -30.87
CA MET A 80 7.12 -30.87 -31.02
C MET A 80 6.91 -31.17 -32.50
N GLY A 81 8.03 -31.60 -33.09
CA GLY A 81 8.14 -32.69 -34.05
C GLY A 81 7.23 -32.71 -35.27
N VAL A 82 7.79 -32.36 -36.43
CA VAL A 82 7.84 -33.27 -37.59
C VAL A 82 9.13 -32.96 -38.38
N THR A 83 10.07 -33.90 -38.42
CA THR A 83 11.19 -33.96 -39.39
C THR A 83 10.65 -34.31 -40.78
N PRO A 84 11.18 -33.73 -41.87
CA PRO A 84 12.37 -34.32 -42.49
C PRO A 84 13.48 -33.34 -42.90
N LEU A 85 14.71 -33.88 -42.80
CA LEU A 85 16.06 -33.54 -43.28
C LEU A 85 16.18 -32.80 -44.65
N PRO A 86 17.41 -32.41 -45.09
CA PRO A 86 18.44 -31.52 -44.52
C PRO A 86 18.73 -30.31 -45.44
N GLU A 87 19.32 -29.22 -44.94
CA GLU A 87 20.47 -28.56 -45.61
C GLU A 87 21.00 -27.36 -44.82
N ASN A 88 22.32 -27.23 -44.84
CA ASN A 88 23.11 -26.05 -44.54
C ASN A 88 23.23 -25.58 -43.07
N GLY A 89 24.25 -26.15 -42.41
CA GLY A 89 25.46 -25.38 -42.11
C GLY A 89 25.39 -24.36 -40.98
N GLY A 90 25.96 -24.74 -39.83
CA GLY A 90 26.57 -23.77 -38.91
C GLY A 90 25.92 -23.61 -37.53
N ALA A 91 25.56 -24.68 -36.85
CA ALA A 91 25.27 -24.63 -35.42
C ALA A 91 26.57 -24.80 -34.61
N VAL A 92 27.21 -23.67 -34.29
CA VAL A 92 28.21 -23.64 -33.21
C VAL A 92 27.48 -23.96 -31.91
N SER A 93 27.79 -25.14 -31.40
CA SER A 93 27.40 -25.63 -30.10
C SER A 93 28.01 -24.73 -29.02
N SER A 94 27.19 -23.91 -28.39
CA SER A 94 27.54 -23.24 -27.14
C SER A 94 26.83 -23.95 -26.01
N SER A 95 27.37 -25.10 -25.64
CA SER A 95 27.25 -25.67 -24.30
C SER A 95 27.85 -24.69 -23.30
N SER A 96 27.08 -23.69 -22.85
CA SER A 96 27.45 -22.85 -21.73
C SER A 96 26.90 -23.45 -20.44
N THR A 97 27.67 -24.40 -19.92
CA THR A 97 27.81 -24.60 -18.48
C THR A 97 28.32 -23.29 -17.88
N THR A 98 27.43 -22.34 -17.63
CA THR A 98 27.69 -21.19 -16.78
C THR A 98 26.89 -21.36 -15.51
N ASN A 99 27.61 -21.48 -14.40
CA ASN A 99 27.12 -21.44 -13.01
C ASN A 99 26.43 -20.09 -12.72
N ALA A 100 25.31 -19.81 -13.37
CA ALA A 100 24.43 -18.71 -13.02
C ALA A 100 23.43 -19.25 -11.97
N PRO A 101 23.30 -18.61 -10.79
CA PRO A 101 22.35 -19.07 -9.79
C PRO A 101 20.95 -18.96 -10.39
N ARG A 102 20.29 -20.10 -10.59
CA ARG A 102 18.88 -20.15 -11.01
C ARG A 102 18.06 -19.52 -9.89
N ILE A 103 17.47 -18.36 -10.17
CA ILE A 103 16.66 -17.62 -9.20
C ILE A 103 15.23 -18.17 -9.28
N THR A 104 14.84 -18.96 -8.28
CA THR A 104 13.51 -19.57 -8.16
C THR A 104 12.67 -18.85 -7.11
N ILE A 105 11.34 -18.93 -7.22
CA ILE A 105 10.41 -18.34 -6.24
C ILE A 105 10.25 -19.29 -5.04
N CYS A 106 10.26 -18.76 -3.81
CA CYS A 106 10.17 -19.53 -2.57
C CYS A 106 8.95 -20.46 -2.47
N GLY A 107 7.78 -20.01 -2.95
CA GLY A 107 6.55 -20.83 -3.02
C GLY A 107 5.91 -21.25 -1.69
N ALA A 108 6.55 -21.02 -0.54
CA ALA A 108 6.04 -21.44 0.76
C ALA A 108 4.72 -20.72 1.12
N LEU A 109 3.80 -21.46 1.75
CA LEU A 109 2.53 -20.90 2.24
C LEU A 109 2.80 -19.94 3.39
N THR A 110 2.30 -18.71 3.25
CA THR A 110 2.29 -17.74 4.35
C THR A 110 1.21 -18.10 5.37
N LYS A 111 1.24 -17.50 6.56
CA LYS A 111 0.16 -17.66 7.58
C LYS A 111 -1.24 -17.27 7.06
N ARG A 112 -1.33 -16.56 5.94
CA ARG A 112 -2.57 -16.15 5.27
C ARG A 112 -2.96 -17.08 4.10
N GLY A 113 -2.26 -18.20 3.90
CA GLY A 113 -2.53 -19.17 2.83
C GLY A 113 -2.03 -18.78 1.43
N THR A 114 -1.50 -17.57 1.24
CA THR A 114 -0.96 -17.13 -0.06
C THR A 114 0.48 -17.64 -0.26
N PRO A 115 0.88 -18.09 -1.47
CA PRO A 115 2.25 -18.52 -1.74
C PRO A 115 3.24 -17.34 -1.71
N CYS A 116 4.40 -17.58 -1.11
CA CYS A 116 5.47 -16.59 -1.00
C CYS A 116 6.10 -16.29 -2.36
N ARG A 117 6.10 -15.02 -2.77
CA ARG A 117 6.64 -14.55 -4.06
C ARG A 117 8.11 -14.10 -4.03
N ARG A 118 8.82 -14.34 -2.93
CA ARG A 118 10.23 -13.91 -2.79
C ARG A 118 11.15 -14.78 -3.64
N ARG A 119 12.15 -14.12 -4.24
CA ARG A 119 13.22 -14.73 -5.03
C ARG A 119 14.25 -15.38 -4.11
N VAL A 120 14.65 -16.60 -4.42
CA VAL A 120 15.63 -17.39 -3.69
C VAL A 120 16.50 -18.13 -4.70
N ARG A 121 17.65 -18.64 -4.28
CA ARG A 121 18.41 -19.61 -5.05
C ARG A 121 17.59 -20.89 -5.20
N GLU A 122 17.80 -21.59 -6.31
CA GLU A 122 17.15 -22.88 -6.59
C GLU A 122 17.29 -23.85 -5.40
N GLY A 123 16.18 -24.49 -5.02
CA GLY A 123 16.13 -25.45 -3.90
C GLY A 123 16.03 -24.83 -2.49
N GLU A 124 16.24 -23.52 -2.33
CA GLU A 124 16.22 -22.87 -1.01
C GLU A 124 14.89 -22.14 -0.71
N ARG A 125 14.52 -22.08 0.58
CA ARG A 125 13.41 -21.23 1.07
C ARG A 125 13.93 -19.86 1.46
N CYS A 126 13.09 -18.83 1.35
CA CYS A 126 13.51 -17.48 1.70
C CYS A 126 13.82 -17.35 3.20
N TRP A 127 14.52 -16.29 3.62
CA TRP A 127 14.91 -16.08 5.01
C TRP A 127 13.73 -16.07 6.02
N GLN A 128 12.50 -15.81 5.56
CA GLN A 128 11.27 -15.92 6.38
C GLN A 128 10.76 -17.35 6.53
N HIS A 129 11.14 -18.26 5.64
CA HIS A 129 10.63 -19.63 5.57
C HIS A 129 11.74 -20.70 5.70
N ARG A 130 13.01 -20.30 5.91
CA ARG A 130 14.14 -21.23 6.08
C ARG A 130 14.02 -22.13 7.31
N GLN A 131 13.30 -21.70 8.34
CA GLN A 131 13.21 -22.42 9.63
C GLN A 131 12.11 -23.50 9.67
N GLY A 132 11.27 -23.61 8.62
CA GLY A 132 10.21 -24.62 8.53
C GLY A 132 10.50 -25.76 7.56
N ALA A 133 11.66 -25.76 6.89
CA ALA A 133 12.06 -26.84 6.00
C ALA A 133 12.50 -28.10 6.77
N THR A 134 13.16 -27.90 7.92
CA THR A 134 13.74 -28.98 8.74
C THR A 134 12.70 -29.90 9.36
N GLU A 135 11.49 -29.43 9.67
CA GLU A 135 10.47 -30.27 10.31
C GLU A 135 9.78 -31.27 9.37
N ARG A 136 9.74 -31.00 8.06
CA ARG A 136 9.08 -31.91 7.10
C ARG A 136 9.97 -33.06 6.65
N GLU A 137 11.28 -32.85 6.59
CA GLU A 137 12.24 -33.91 6.22
C GLU A 137 12.38 -34.96 7.33
N LEU A 138 12.25 -34.55 8.60
CA LEU A 138 12.18 -35.46 9.75
C LEU A 138 10.88 -36.27 9.86
N ARG A 139 9.80 -35.84 9.18
CA ARG A 139 8.47 -36.45 9.32
C ARG A 139 8.12 -37.45 8.22
N GLY A 140 9.00 -37.67 7.22
CA GLY A 140 8.82 -38.73 6.22
C GLY A 140 7.46 -38.75 5.52
N GLU A 141 6.84 -37.58 5.28
CA GLU A 141 5.55 -37.51 4.60
C GLU A 141 5.75 -37.44 3.07
N PRO A 142 5.19 -38.38 2.29
CA PRO A 142 5.25 -38.30 0.84
C PRO A 142 4.48 -37.09 0.31
N ALA A 143 5.02 -36.48 -0.74
CA ALA A 143 4.46 -35.30 -1.40
C ALA A 143 2.97 -35.50 -1.72
N ALA A 144 2.11 -34.71 -1.07
CA ALA A 144 0.69 -34.65 -1.40
C ALA A 144 0.54 -34.28 -2.89
N PRO A 145 -0.28 -35.01 -3.68
CA PRO A 145 -0.42 -34.75 -5.10
C PRO A 145 -0.98 -33.35 -5.33
N ALA A 146 -0.36 -32.64 -6.27
CA ALA A 146 -0.80 -31.34 -6.73
C ALA A 146 -2.27 -31.40 -7.15
N GLY A 147 -3.15 -30.71 -6.40
CA GLY A 147 -4.49 -30.41 -6.85
C GLY A 147 -4.40 -29.64 -8.17
N ARG A 148 -4.99 -30.22 -9.22
CA ARG A 148 -5.18 -29.56 -10.51
C ARG A 148 -6.18 -28.40 -10.37
N PRO A 149 -6.09 -27.35 -11.20
CA PRO A 149 -7.06 -26.26 -11.22
C PRO A 149 -8.46 -26.73 -11.64
#